data_AF-A0A380CRI7-F1
#
_entry.id   AF-A0A380CRI7-F1
#
_cell.length_a   1.000
_cell.length_b   1.000
_cell.length_c   1.000
_cell.angle_alpha   90.00
_cell.angle_beta   90.00
_cell.angle_gamma   90.00
#
_symmetry.space_group_name_H-M   'P 1'
#
loop_
_entity.id
_entity.type
_entity.pdbx_description
1 polymer ?
#
loop_
_entity_poly.entity_id
_entity_poly.type
_entity_poly.pdbx_seq_one_letter_code
_entity_poly.pdbx_strand_id
1 'polypeptide(L)'
;MEKERENILKLLFGQYPNEEGFHMTSDNQAFTNKHKGDAINHAKTLKDKEVIWAANPKQKLSTEEVAKDEGDDAETEALVARYKELFGTNPQKNMKIETLQKKIAEKEAEGK
;
A
#
# COMPACT_ATOMS: atom_id res chain seq x y z
N MET A 1 21.34 8.85 15.77
CA MET A 1 20.12 9.43 15.16
C MET A 1 18.92 8.49 15.26
N GLU A 2 19.11 7.17 15.16
CA GLU A 2 18.00 6.19 15.27
C GLU A 2 17.20 6.28 16.59
N LYS A 3 17.88 6.45 17.74
CA LYS A 3 17.22 6.59 19.06
C LYS A 3 16.27 7.79 19.16
N GLU A 4 16.55 8.86 18.43
CA GLU A 4 15.71 10.07 18.45
C GLU A 4 14.43 9.86 17.64
N ARG A 5 14.55 9.19 16.48
CA ARG A 5 13.41 8.79 15.65
C ARG A 5 12.43 7.89 16.41
N GLU A 6 12.95 6.92 17.14
CA GLU A 6 12.13 6.02 17.96
C GLU A 6 11.35 6.77 19.06
N ASN A 7 11.97 7.77 19.69
CA ASN A 7 11.30 8.59 20.70
C ASN A 7 10.19 9.46 20.10
N ILE A 8 10.43 10.04 18.91
CA ILE A 8 9.41 10.81 18.18
C ILE A 8 8.22 9.92 17.82
N LEU A 9 8.47 8.71 17.31
CA LEU A 9 7.41 7.75 17.00
C LEU A 9 6.60 7.35 18.23
N LYS A 10 7.26 7.09 19.37
CA LYS A 10 6.56 6.80 20.63
C LYS A 10 5.63 7.93 21.04
N LEU A 11 6.06 9.18 20.90
CA LEU A 11 5.25 10.35 21.20
C LEU A 11 4.05 10.45 20.24
N LEU A 12 4.30 10.28 18.93
CA LEU A 12 3.26 10.33 17.89
C LEU A 12 2.21 9.24 18.08
N PHE A 13 2.60 8.00 18.36
CA PHE A 13 1.65 6.92 18.66
C PHE A 13 0.90 7.13 19.98
N GLY A 14 1.48 7.88 20.92
CA GLY A 14 0.79 8.31 22.13
C GLY A 14 -0.29 9.36 21.84
N GLN A 15 0.02 10.34 20.98
CA GLN A 15 -0.89 11.42 20.60
C GLN A 15 -1.96 10.97 19.61
N TYR A 16 -1.63 10.05 18.72
CA TYR A 16 -2.49 9.53 17.65
C TYR A 16 -2.59 8.00 17.74
N PRO A 17 -3.26 7.46 18.78
CA PRO A 17 -3.33 6.02 19.00
C PRO A 17 -4.13 5.27 17.92
N ASN A 18 -4.97 6.00 17.18
CA ASN A 18 -5.85 5.45 16.14
C ASN A 18 -5.21 5.45 14.74
N GLU A 19 -4.02 6.03 14.57
CA GLU A 19 -3.31 5.99 13.29
C GLU A 19 -2.60 4.65 13.11
N GLU A 20 -2.66 4.11 11.90
CA GLU A 20 -2.05 2.83 11.52
C GLU A 20 -0.52 2.86 11.55
N GLY A 21 0.06 4.06 11.37
CA GLY A 21 1.48 4.27 11.22
C GLY A 21 1.81 5.66 10.69
N PHE A 22 3.11 5.96 10.62
CA PHE A 22 3.63 7.22 10.11
C PHE A 22 4.72 6.98 9.06
N HIS A 23 4.70 7.79 8.00
CA HIS A 23 5.79 7.92 7.04
C HIS A 23 6.78 8.95 7.57
N MET A 24 7.98 8.51 7.96
CA MET A 24 9.03 9.35 8.50
C MET A 24 10.11 9.67 7.47
N THR A 25 10.47 10.94 7.35
CA THR A 25 11.53 11.41 6.45
C THR A 25 12.88 11.43 7.18
N SER A 26 13.96 11.63 6.42
CA SER A 26 15.30 11.66 7.01
C SER A 26 15.54 12.81 8.01
N ASP A 27 14.76 13.88 7.91
CA ASP A 27 14.77 15.06 8.78
C ASP A 27 13.88 14.91 10.04
N ASN A 28 13.47 13.69 10.36
CA ASN A 28 12.63 13.35 11.52
C ASN A 28 11.20 13.94 11.48
N GLN A 29 10.73 14.42 10.32
CA GLN A 29 9.31 14.73 10.12
C GLN A 29 8.50 13.46 9.87
N ALA A 30 7.29 13.42 10.43
CA ALA A 30 6.38 12.28 10.32
C ALA A 30 5.05 12.71 9.70
N PHE A 31 4.54 11.91 8.78
CA PHE A 31 3.30 12.15 8.06
C PHE A 31 2.37 10.96 8.24
N THR A 32 1.08 11.19 8.39
CA THR A 32 0.09 10.11 8.49
C THR A 32 -0.04 9.37 7.15
N ASN A 33 -0.63 8.17 7.17
CA ASN A 33 -0.84 7.37 5.95
C ASN A 33 -1.59 8.16 4.85
N LYS A 34 -2.56 8.99 5.26
CA LYS A 34 -3.34 9.88 4.38
C LYS A 34 -2.47 10.92 3.65
N HIS A 35 -1.35 11.33 4.23
CA HIS A 35 -0.43 12.35 3.69
C HIS A 35 0.89 11.74 3.20
N LYS A 36 0.88 10.46 2.80
CA LYS A 36 2.04 9.79 2.18
C LYS A 36 2.63 10.59 1.00
N GLY A 37 1.77 11.22 0.20
CA GLY A 37 2.21 12.05 -0.93
C GLY A 37 3.05 13.26 -0.50
N ASP A 38 2.67 13.91 0.59
CA ASP A 38 3.42 15.02 1.17
C ASP A 38 4.75 14.55 1.75
N ALA A 39 4.78 13.38 2.41
CA ALA A 39 6.02 12.77 2.89
C ALA A 39 7.03 12.54 1.76
N ILE A 40 6.55 11.99 0.64
CA ILE A 40 7.39 11.75 -0.55
C ILE A 40 7.86 13.07 -1.17
N ASN A 41 6.98 14.07 -1.27
CA ASN A 41 7.37 15.38 -1.82
C ASN A 41 8.35 16.13 -0.92
N HIS A 42 8.19 16.03 0.38
CA HIS A 42 9.12 16.56 1.36
C HIS A 42 10.48 15.84 1.29
N ALA A 43 10.48 14.51 1.18
CA ALA A 43 11.72 13.76 1.04
C ALA A 43 12.51 14.17 -0.22
N LYS A 44 11.84 14.52 -1.33
CA LYS A 44 12.53 15.00 -2.55
C LYS A 44 13.38 16.25 -2.32
N THR A 45 13.03 17.08 -1.33
CA THR A 45 13.81 18.29 -0.97
C THR A 45 14.98 17.98 -0.04
N LEU A 46 15.02 16.77 0.54
CA LEU A 46 16.11 16.28 1.39
C LEU A 46 17.19 15.60 0.53
N LYS A 47 18.42 15.53 1.06
CA LYS A 47 19.56 14.93 0.34
C LYS A 47 19.38 13.43 0.13
N ASP A 48 18.88 12.73 1.15
CA ASP A 48 18.76 11.26 1.16
C ASP A 48 17.50 10.77 0.44
N LYS A 49 16.48 11.64 0.33
CA LYS A 49 15.17 11.33 -0.30
C LYS A 49 14.49 10.08 0.26
N GLU A 50 14.81 9.76 1.50
CA GLU A 50 14.35 8.55 2.16
C GLU A 50 13.08 8.82 2.96
N VAL A 51 12.13 7.90 2.83
CA VAL A 51 10.92 7.83 3.64
C VAL A 51 10.81 6.42 4.19
N ILE A 52 10.73 6.30 5.51
CA ILE A 52 10.59 5.04 6.24
C ILE A 52 9.16 4.95 6.77
N TRP A 53 8.50 3.82 6.55
CA TRP A 53 7.22 3.54 7.16
C TRP A 53 7.41 2.95 8.56
N ALA A 54 6.85 3.62 9.56
CA ALA A 54 6.79 3.14 10.93
C ALA A 54 5.33 2.76 11.27
N ALA A 55 5.04 1.46 11.32
CA ALA A 55 3.71 0.98 11.69
C ALA A 55 3.46 1.12 13.21
N ASN A 56 2.22 1.41 13.59
CA ASN A 56 1.81 1.48 14.99
C ASN A 56 1.76 0.06 15.59
N PRO A 57 2.58 -0.26 16.59
CA PRO A 57 2.59 -1.59 17.20
C PRO A 57 1.26 -1.94 17.88
N LYS A 58 0.45 -0.95 18.27
CA LYS A 58 -0.85 -1.18 18.93
C LYS A 58 -1.97 -1.54 17.94
N GLN A 59 -1.92 -1.04 16.71
CA GLN A 59 -2.95 -1.29 15.70
C GLN A 59 -2.80 -2.67 15.03
N LYS A 60 -1.60 -3.27 15.05
CA LYS A 60 -1.40 -4.65 14.57
C LYS A 60 -2.24 -5.69 15.31
N LEU A 61 -2.71 -5.42 16.53
CA LEU A 61 -3.61 -6.33 17.25
C LEU A 61 -5.10 -6.19 16.86
N SER A 62 -5.49 -5.12 16.16
CA SER A 62 -6.89 -4.87 15.79
C SER A 62 -7.17 -5.00 14.29
N THR A 63 -6.12 -5.10 13.47
CA THR A 63 -6.25 -5.10 12.00
C THR A 63 -5.37 -6.18 11.39
N GLU A 64 -5.57 -7.43 11.84
CA GLU A 64 -5.15 -8.61 11.10
C GLU A 64 -6.20 -8.96 10.03
N GLU A 65 -6.69 -7.95 9.30
CA GLU A 65 -7.31 -8.05 7.99
C GLU A 65 -6.98 -6.73 7.28
N VAL A 66 -6.52 -6.78 6.03
CA VAL A 66 -6.22 -5.63 5.16
C VAL A 66 -4.85 -4.94 5.32
N ALA A 67 -3.75 -5.70 5.25
CA ALA A 67 -2.49 -5.21 4.63
C ALA A 67 -1.53 -6.36 4.32
N LYS A 68 -2.03 -7.35 3.57
CA LYS A 68 -1.23 -8.24 2.73
C LYS A 68 -2.09 -8.54 1.50
N ASP A 69 -2.25 -7.53 0.65
CA ASP A 69 -2.39 -7.74 -0.79
C ASP A 69 -0.98 -7.63 -1.40
N GLU A 70 -0.06 -8.41 -0.83
CA GLU A 70 0.96 -9.13 -1.60
C GLU A 70 0.41 -10.55 -1.76
N GLY A 71 -0.82 -10.63 -2.29
CA GLY A 71 -1.42 -11.88 -2.71
C GLY A 71 -0.70 -12.29 -3.98
N ASP A 72 0.26 -13.20 -3.83
CA ASP A 72 0.65 -14.17 -4.83
C ASP A 72 0.79 -13.59 -6.25
N ASP A 73 1.94 -12.96 -6.49
CA ASP A 73 2.36 -12.30 -7.75
C ASP A 73 2.00 -13.16 -8.99
N ALA A 74 2.06 -14.48 -8.90
CA ALA A 74 1.80 -15.38 -10.01
C ALA A 74 0.31 -15.46 -10.43
N GLU A 75 -0.64 -15.51 -9.48
CA GLU A 75 -2.04 -15.77 -9.81
C GLU A 75 -2.74 -14.50 -10.34
N THR A 76 -2.41 -13.34 -9.76
CA THR A 76 -2.89 -12.04 -10.23
C THR A 76 -2.32 -11.71 -11.61
N GLU A 77 -1.04 -11.97 -11.85
CA GLU A 77 -0.43 -11.78 -13.17
C GLU A 77 -1.06 -12.68 -14.24
N ALA A 78 -1.34 -13.95 -13.92
CA ALA A 78 -1.99 -14.88 -14.85
C ALA A 78 -3.39 -14.39 -15.27
N LEU A 79 -4.18 -13.88 -14.33
CA LEU A 79 -5.51 -13.32 -14.62
C LEU A 79 -5.42 -12.02 -15.42
N VAL A 80 -4.47 -11.14 -15.10
CA VAL A 80 -4.24 -9.91 -15.87
C VAL A 80 -3.80 -10.23 -17.30
N ALA A 81 -2.92 -11.22 -17.49
CA ALA A 81 -2.49 -11.68 -18.80
C ALA A 81 -3.67 -12.23 -19.61
N ARG A 82 -4.48 -13.12 -19.03
CA ARG A 82 -5.69 -13.68 -19.69
C ARG A 82 -6.70 -12.60 -20.04
N TYR A 83 -6.97 -11.66 -19.15
CA TYR A 83 -7.85 -10.54 -19.44
C TYR A 83 -7.32 -9.69 -20.60
N LYS A 84 -6.00 -9.44 -20.64
CA LYS A 84 -5.37 -8.69 -21.73
C LYS A 84 -5.43 -9.42 -23.07
N GLU A 85 -5.30 -10.75 -23.07
CA GLU A 85 -5.48 -11.56 -24.29
C GLU A 85 -6.92 -11.50 -24.81
N LEU A 86 -7.91 -11.58 -23.93
CA LEU A 86 -9.34 -11.61 -24.30
C LEU A 86 -9.92 -10.24 -24.67
N PHE A 87 -9.46 -9.17 -24.01
CA PHE A 87 -10.02 -7.81 -24.14
C PHE A 87 -9.06 -6.81 -24.79
N GLY A 88 -7.81 -7.20 -25.09
CA GLY A 88 -6.79 -6.33 -25.70
C GLY A 88 -6.35 -5.16 -24.82
N THR A 89 -6.81 -5.09 -23.57
CA THR A 89 -6.62 -3.97 -22.65
C THR A 89 -6.33 -4.48 -21.24
N ASN A 90 -5.59 -3.68 -20.47
CA ASN A 90 -5.35 -4.00 -19.06
C ASN A 90 -6.60 -3.70 -18.22
N PRO A 91 -6.86 -4.48 -17.16
CA PRO A 91 -7.97 -4.20 -16.25
C PRO A 91 -7.74 -2.91 -15.46
N GLN A 92 -8.84 -2.33 -14.95
CA GLN A 92 -8.75 -1.12 -14.14
C GLN A 92 -7.92 -1.39 -12.87
N LYS A 93 -7.04 -0.46 -12.51
CA LYS A 93 -6.10 -0.58 -11.37
C LYS A 93 -6.78 -0.82 -10.00
N ASN A 94 -8.07 -0.53 -9.89
CA ASN A 94 -8.88 -0.74 -8.68
C ASN A 94 -9.99 -1.79 -8.89
N MET A 95 -9.88 -2.64 -9.92
CA MET A 95 -10.85 -3.70 -10.18
C MET A 95 -10.57 -4.87 -9.24
N LYS A 96 -11.60 -5.33 -8.52
CA LYS A 96 -11.49 -6.52 -7.66
C LYS A 96 -11.17 -7.77 -8.49
N ILE A 97 -10.34 -8.67 -7.96
CA ILE A 97 -9.95 -9.94 -8.60
C ILE A 97 -11.18 -10.78 -8.96
N GLU A 98 -12.20 -10.83 -8.09
CA GLU A 98 -13.47 -11.52 -8.37
C GLU A 98 -14.16 -11.00 -9.64
N THR A 99 -14.17 -9.67 -9.83
CA THR A 99 -14.72 -9.02 -11.02
C THR A 99 -13.87 -9.32 -12.25
N LEU A 100 -12.55 -9.37 -12.09
CA LEU A 100 -11.61 -9.71 -13.16
C LEU A 100 -11.84 -11.15 -13.65
N GLN A 101 -11.88 -12.11 -12.74
CA GLN A 101 -12.17 -13.52 -13.02
C GLN A 101 -13.52 -13.70 -13.70
N LYS A 102 -14.57 -13.02 -13.19
CA LYS A 102 -15.90 -13.08 -13.78
C LYS A 102 -15.90 -12.62 -15.25
N LYS A 103 -15.25 -11.48 -15.54
CA LYS A 103 -15.16 -10.96 -16.92
C LYS A 103 -14.37 -11.88 -17.85
N ILE A 104 -13.29 -12.48 -17.36
CA ILE A 104 -12.51 -13.47 -18.12
C ILE A 104 -13.42 -14.66 -18.46
N ALA A 105 -14.09 -15.24 -17.46
CA ALA A 105 -14.97 -16.40 -17.64
C ALA A 105 -16.17 -16.11 -18.57
N GLU A 106 -16.81 -14.94 -18.44
CA GLU A 106 -17.89 -14.51 -19.35
C GLU A 106 -17.39 -14.42 -20.80
N LYS A 107 -16.19 -13.85 -21.00
CA LYS A 107 -15.62 -13.68 -22.34
C LYS A 107 -15.12 -14.98 -22.96
N GLU A 108 -14.55 -15.87 -22.15
CA GLU A 108 -14.16 -17.22 -22.60
C GLU A 108 -15.38 -18.09 -22.94
N ALA A 109 -16.51 -17.90 -22.24
CA ALA A 109 -17.76 -18.59 -22.55
C ALA A 109 -18.45 -18.05 -23.82
N GLU A 110 -18.37 -16.75 -24.10
CA GLU A 110 -18.88 -16.16 -25.36
C GLU A 110 -18.02 -16.55 -26.59
N GLY A 111 -16.77 -16.95 -26.38
CA GLY A 111 -15.84 -17.37 -27.44
C GLY A 111 -15.91 -18.85 -27.83
N LYS A 112 -16.84 -19.63 -27.25
CA LYS A 112 -17.02 -21.07 -27.48
C LYS A 112 -18.37 -21.36 -28.12
#